data_AF-A0ABC8AH04-F1
#
_entry.id   AF-A0ABC8AH04-F1
#
_cell.length_a   1.000
_cell.length_b   1.000
_cell.length_c   1.000
_cell.angle_alpha   90.00
_cell.angle_beta   90.00
_cell.angle_gamma   90.00
#
_symmetry.space_group_name_H-M   'P 1'
#
loop_
_entity.id
_entity.type
_entity.pdbx_description
1 polymer ?
#
loop_
_entity_poly.entity_id
_entity_poly.type
_entity_poly.pdbx_seq_one_letter_code
_entity_poly.pdbx_strand_id
1 'polypeptide(L)'
;MATGDQTDIFRRIKALLPQWFSDNTPVLDTLLRGFAYATAFVYVLIAYAARQTRIKTATDGWLDMIAADFFGASLLRKPGQSDASFRGRILADLFREQATRNGLVKVLTALTGHAPRILEPQRPLDTGSYGGPLIEYGLAGGYGSMLLPYQAFVTAFRPAGTGIPYVAGYGTPNSGYGQASQAELASIRMIQNAVTDADIYAAIDSVKPAGTIVWTHISN
;
A
#
# COMPACT_ATOMS: atom_id res chain seq x y z
N MET A 1 13.58 34.33 9.60
CA MET A 1 14.79 33.88 8.88
C MET A 1 14.87 32.38 9.05
N ALA A 2 14.91 31.63 7.95
CA ALA A 2 14.99 30.19 8.00
C ALA A 2 16.45 29.76 8.20
N THR A 3 16.69 28.71 8.99
CA THR A 3 18.03 28.16 9.15
C THR A 3 18.58 27.71 7.79
N GLY A 4 19.80 28.15 7.48
CA GLY A 4 20.46 27.83 6.21
C GLY A 4 20.04 28.67 5.00
N ASP A 5 19.18 29.68 5.19
CA ASP A 5 18.96 30.69 4.13
C ASP A 5 20.20 31.60 3.96
N GLN A 6 20.27 32.34 2.85
CA GLN A 6 21.41 33.20 2.54
C GLN A 6 21.69 34.24 3.65
N THR A 7 20.65 34.72 4.34
CA THR A 7 20.80 35.73 5.39
C THR A 7 21.36 35.10 6.67
N ASP A 8 20.95 33.88 7.02
CA ASP A 8 21.48 33.11 8.15
C ASP A 8 22.96 32.86 7.96
N ILE A 9 23.33 32.33 6.80
CA ILE A 9 24.71 31.99 6.48
C ILE A 9 25.57 33.25 6.40
N PHE A 10 25.08 34.33 5.80
CA PHE A 10 25.78 35.61 5.79
C PHE A 10 26.13 36.09 7.20
N ARG A 11 25.17 36.06 8.14
CA ARG A 11 25.43 36.47 9.53
C ARG A 11 26.44 35.56 10.22
N ARG A 12 26.37 34.24 9.99
CA ARG A 12 27.35 33.28 10.54
C ARG A 12 28.75 33.54 10.01
N ILE A 13 28.90 33.77 8.71
CA ILE A 13 30.19 34.11 8.11
C ILE A 13 30.71 35.44 8.65
N LYS A 14 29.86 36.48 8.72
CA LYS A 14 30.25 37.80 9.24
C LYS A 14 30.64 37.73 10.72
N ALA A 15 29.99 36.90 11.52
CA ALA A 15 30.33 36.67 12.92
C ALA A 15 31.66 35.93 13.15
N LEU A 16 32.17 35.22 12.13
CA LEU A 16 33.48 34.56 12.18
C LEU A 16 34.64 35.49 11.81
N LEU A 17 34.35 36.69 11.28
CA LEU A 17 35.39 37.64 10.93
C LEU A 17 35.99 38.29 12.19
N PRO A 18 37.31 38.49 12.23
CA PRO A 18 37.96 39.28 13.27
C PRO A 18 37.51 40.76 13.19
N GLN A 19 37.64 41.49 14.31
CA GLN A 19 37.23 42.90 14.45
C GLN A 19 38.14 43.91 13.72
N TRP A 20 38.68 43.55 12.55
CA TRP A 20 39.55 44.42 11.75
C TRP A 20 38.78 45.41 10.87
N PHE A 21 37.50 45.15 10.65
CA PHE A 21 36.64 45.97 9.80
C PHE A 21 35.77 46.90 10.65
N SER A 22 35.42 48.06 10.08
CA SER A 22 34.48 48.99 10.71
C SER A 22 33.06 48.40 10.76
N ASP A 23 32.16 49.07 11.48
CA ASP A 23 30.77 48.62 11.62
C ASP A 23 29.98 48.67 10.29
N ASN A 24 30.42 49.49 9.32
CA ASN A 24 29.75 49.65 8.02
C ASN A 24 30.67 49.22 6.85
N THR A 25 30.40 48.02 6.31
CA THR A 25 31.29 47.35 5.35
C THR A 25 30.56 46.91 4.07
N PRO A 26 30.02 47.85 3.26
CA PRO A 26 29.10 47.51 2.17
C PRO A 26 29.70 46.61 1.08
N VAL A 27 30.99 46.81 0.72
CA VAL A 27 31.68 46.00 -0.29
C VAL A 27 31.95 44.58 0.23
N LEU A 28 32.46 44.47 1.46
CA LEU A 28 32.68 43.19 2.12
C LEU A 28 31.36 42.43 2.28
N ASP A 29 30.30 43.11 2.72
CA ASP A 29 28.98 42.51 2.91
C ASP A 29 28.44 41.93 1.60
N THR A 30 28.64 42.65 0.49
CA THR A 30 28.23 42.18 -0.85
C THR A 30 29.03 40.95 -1.27
N LEU A 31 30.35 40.94 -1.05
CA LEU A 31 31.22 39.79 -1.35
C LEU A 31 30.81 38.56 -0.51
N LEU A 32 30.64 38.75 0.80
CA LEU A 32 30.23 37.68 1.73
C LEU A 32 28.84 37.13 1.40
N ARG A 33 27.91 37.98 0.92
CA ARG A 33 26.59 37.53 0.44
C ARG A 33 26.69 36.62 -0.77
N GLY A 34 27.68 36.82 -1.65
CA GLY A 34 27.97 35.91 -2.77
C GLY A 34 28.39 34.52 -2.29
N PHE A 35 29.31 34.45 -1.32
CA PHE A 35 29.69 33.18 -0.69
C PHE A 35 28.52 32.54 0.07
N ALA A 36 27.76 33.33 0.82
CA ALA A 36 26.60 32.86 1.56
C ALA A 36 25.53 32.26 0.64
N TYR A 37 25.36 32.79 -0.58
CA TYR A 37 24.45 32.23 -1.58
C TYR A 37 24.86 30.82 -2.00
N ALA A 38 26.14 30.62 -2.37
CA ALA A 38 26.65 29.31 -2.78
C ALA A 38 26.56 28.29 -1.63
N THR A 39 26.91 28.69 -0.41
CA THR A 39 26.82 27.80 0.76
C THR A 39 25.36 27.49 1.13
N ALA A 40 24.43 28.44 0.97
CA ALA A 40 22.99 28.19 1.17
C ALA A 40 22.45 27.15 0.19
N PHE A 41 22.85 27.24 -1.08
CA PHE A 41 22.51 26.23 -2.07
C PHE A 41 23.00 24.82 -1.68
N VAL A 42 24.28 24.70 -1.27
CA VAL A 42 24.84 23.42 -0.81
C VAL A 42 24.12 22.91 0.45
N TYR A 43 23.82 23.79 1.40
CA TYR A 43 23.07 23.41 2.60
C TYR A 43 21.68 22.87 2.25
N VAL A 44 20.94 23.53 1.36
CA VAL A 44 19.63 23.06 0.90
C VAL A 44 19.73 21.69 0.23
N LEU A 45 20.79 21.45 -0.56
CA LEU A 45 21.02 20.15 -1.20
C LEU A 45 21.27 19.04 -0.16
N ILE A 46 22.09 19.31 0.85
CA ILE A 46 22.36 18.37 1.95
C ILE A 46 21.08 18.09 2.75
N ALA A 47 20.32 19.13 3.08
CA ALA A 47 19.06 18.99 3.81
C ALA A 47 18.03 18.19 3.00
N TYR A 48 17.96 18.41 1.68
CA TYR A 48 17.14 17.63 0.78
C TYR A 48 17.59 16.16 0.78
N ALA A 49 18.88 15.88 0.54
CA ALA A 49 19.41 14.53 0.51
C ALA A 49 19.14 13.78 1.83
N ALA A 50 19.32 14.44 2.98
CA ALA A 50 19.01 13.86 4.29
C ALA A 50 17.54 13.41 4.39
N ARG A 51 16.59 14.19 3.85
CA ARG A 51 15.17 13.80 3.82
C ARG A 51 14.91 12.58 2.95
N GLN A 52 15.70 12.34 1.91
CA GLN A 52 15.54 11.17 1.05
C GLN A 52 16.02 9.85 1.69
N THR A 53 16.79 9.92 2.77
CA THR A 53 17.32 8.71 3.46
C THR A 53 16.31 7.97 4.35
N ARG A 54 15.07 8.49 4.48
CA ARG A 54 14.04 7.93 5.36
C ARG A 54 12.72 7.81 4.62
N ILE A 55 12.09 6.63 4.70
CA ILE A 55 10.79 6.33 4.08
C ILE A 55 9.72 7.39 4.41
N LYS A 56 9.73 7.89 5.65
CA LYS A 56 8.75 8.89 6.11
C LYS A 56 8.87 10.26 5.42
N THR A 57 10.05 10.61 4.92
CA THR A 57 10.34 11.95 4.40
C THR A 57 10.77 11.97 2.94
N ALA A 58 11.11 10.81 2.36
CA ALA A 58 11.50 10.68 0.97
C ALA A 58 10.35 11.03 0.02
N THR A 59 10.68 11.66 -1.10
CA THR A 59 9.74 12.12 -2.12
C THR A 59 10.17 11.67 -3.52
N ASP A 60 9.23 11.70 -4.45
CA ASP A 60 9.50 11.46 -5.88
C ASP A 60 10.22 10.12 -6.11
N GLY A 61 11.11 10.06 -7.10
CA GLY A 61 11.85 8.84 -7.47
C GLY A 61 12.69 8.22 -6.36
N TRP A 62 13.04 8.95 -5.30
CA TRP A 62 13.74 8.38 -4.14
C TRP A 62 12.84 7.41 -3.37
N LEU A 63 11.55 7.75 -3.27
CA LEU A 63 10.58 6.86 -2.64
C LEU A 63 10.34 5.59 -3.49
N ASP A 64 10.45 5.69 -4.82
CA ASP A 64 10.40 4.53 -5.71
C ASP A 64 11.62 3.62 -5.57
N MET A 65 12.83 4.19 -5.43
CA MET A 65 14.04 3.40 -5.16
C MET A 65 13.95 2.68 -3.82
N ILE A 66 13.46 3.35 -2.77
CA ILE A 66 13.19 2.71 -1.47
C ILE A 66 12.22 1.54 -1.63
N ALA A 67 11.13 1.71 -2.39
CA ALA A 67 10.19 0.62 -2.63
C ALA A 67 10.86 -0.56 -3.36
N ALA A 68 11.70 -0.27 -4.37
CA ALA A 68 12.44 -1.27 -5.11
C ALA A 68 13.44 -2.05 -4.23
N ASP A 69 14.07 -1.40 -3.24
CA ASP A 69 15.00 -2.08 -2.32
C ASP A 69 14.28 -3.14 -1.45
N PHE A 70 13.07 -2.84 -0.99
CA PHE A 70 12.30 -3.78 -0.14
C PHE A 70 11.51 -4.81 -0.94
N PHE A 71 10.97 -4.43 -2.09
CA PHE A 71 9.94 -5.20 -2.79
C PHE A 71 10.34 -5.58 -4.22
N GLY A 72 11.44 -5.04 -4.75
CA GLY A 72 11.80 -5.19 -6.16
C GLY A 72 10.66 -4.74 -7.08
N ALA A 73 10.30 -5.60 -8.04
CA ALA A 73 9.20 -5.32 -8.97
C ALA A 73 7.81 -5.63 -8.40
N SER A 74 7.70 -6.18 -7.18
CA SER A 74 6.40 -6.59 -6.61
C SER A 74 5.56 -5.42 -6.10
N LEU A 75 6.18 -4.28 -5.78
CA LEU A 75 5.47 -3.05 -5.39
C LEU A 75 5.92 -1.86 -6.23
N LEU A 76 5.12 -1.53 -7.25
CA LEU A 76 5.34 -0.37 -8.12
C LEU A 76 4.33 0.75 -7.83
N ARG A 77 4.79 1.99 -8.01
CA ARG A 77 3.95 3.18 -7.93
C ARG A 77 2.96 3.19 -9.09
N LYS A 78 1.68 3.42 -8.79
CA LYS A 78 0.65 3.53 -9.84
C LYS A 78 0.79 4.86 -10.59
N PRO A 79 0.43 4.93 -11.89
CA PRO A 79 0.37 6.19 -12.61
C PRO A 79 -0.48 7.23 -11.86
N GLY A 80 0.05 8.44 -11.68
CA GLY A 80 -0.64 9.52 -10.96
C GLY A 80 -0.74 9.35 -9.44
N GLN A 81 -0.10 8.34 -8.84
CA GLN A 81 -0.15 8.13 -7.40
C GLN A 81 0.74 9.14 -6.65
N SER A 82 0.16 9.80 -5.64
CA SER A 82 0.90 10.73 -4.77
C SER A 82 1.90 10.03 -3.85
N ASP A 83 2.96 10.74 -3.45
CA ASP A 83 3.95 10.23 -2.49
C ASP A 83 3.32 9.79 -1.16
N ALA A 84 2.31 10.53 -0.68
CA ALA A 84 1.62 10.19 0.57
C ALA A 84 0.88 8.85 0.45
N SER A 85 0.16 8.65 -0.66
CA SER A 85 -0.54 7.39 -0.94
C SER A 85 0.45 6.23 -1.13
N PHE A 86 1.52 6.46 -1.89
CA PHE A 86 2.50 5.40 -2.17
C PHE A 86 3.28 5.00 -0.92
N ARG A 87 3.72 5.96 -0.11
CA ARG A 87 4.34 5.72 1.20
C ARG A 87 3.44 4.93 2.13
N GLY A 88 2.13 5.23 2.14
CA GLY A 88 1.16 4.48 2.90
C GLY A 88 1.14 3.00 2.52
N ARG A 89 1.19 2.68 1.22
CA ARG A 89 1.28 1.29 0.73
C ARG A 89 2.59 0.62 1.12
N ILE A 90 3.73 1.30 0.93
CA ILE A 90 5.05 0.78 1.33
C ILE A 90 5.05 0.39 2.82
N LEU A 91 4.56 1.27 3.70
CA LEU A 91 4.51 1.00 5.13
C LEU A 91 3.53 -0.12 5.48
N ALA A 92 2.37 -0.16 4.83
CA ALA A 92 1.39 -1.22 5.04
C ALA A 92 1.94 -2.59 4.65
N ASP A 93 2.64 -2.68 3.51
CA ASP A 93 3.19 -3.93 3.00
C ASP A 93 4.43 -4.38 3.80
N LEU A 94 5.25 -3.43 4.27
CA LEU A 94 6.45 -3.71 5.07
C LEU A 94 6.11 -4.33 6.43
N PHE A 95 5.03 -3.86 7.05
CA PHE A 95 4.57 -4.34 8.36
C PHE A 95 3.31 -5.21 8.27
N ARG A 96 3.04 -5.75 7.09
CA ARG A 96 1.89 -6.62 6.86
C ARG A 96 2.08 -7.92 7.63
N GLU A 97 1.03 -8.36 8.31
CA GLU A 97 1.02 -9.66 8.97
C GLU A 97 1.13 -10.79 7.93
N GLN A 98 2.05 -11.72 8.15
CA GLN A 98 2.37 -12.85 7.26
C GLN A 98 2.38 -14.16 8.05
N ALA A 99 2.16 -15.27 7.35
CA ALA A 99 2.21 -16.63 7.89
C ALA A 99 1.27 -16.89 9.08
N THR A 100 0.17 -16.14 9.16
CA THR A 100 -0.88 -16.36 10.16
C THR A 100 -2.25 -16.40 9.50
N ARG A 101 -3.21 -17.06 10.15
CA ARG A 101 -4.62 -17.02 9.77
C ARG A 101 -5.14 -15.59 9.64
N ASN A 102 -4.76 -14.71 10.56
CA ASN A 102 -5.22 -13.33 10.57
C ASN A 102 -4.59 -12.52 9.42
N GLY A 103 -3.33 -12.78 9.06
CA GLY A 103 -2.70 -12.23 7.87
C GLY A 103 -3.45 -12.60 6.59
N LEU A 104 -3.86 -13.87 6.47
CA LEU A 104 -4.68 -14.36 5.36
C LEU A 104 -6.05 -13.67 5.29
N VAL A 105 -6.74 -13.56 6.43
CA VAL A 105 -8.02 -12.83 6.53
C VAL A 105 -7.85 -11.38 6.11
N LYS A 106 -6.84 -10.68 6.64
CA LYS A 106 -6.60 -9.26 6.34
C LYS A 106 -6.32 -9.01 4.87
N VAL A 107 -5.46 -9.82 4.25
CA VAL A 107 -5.10 -9.64 2.84
C VAL A 107 -6.28 -9.92 1.92
N LEU A 108 -7.02 -11.01 2.14
CA LEU A 108 -8.18 -11.31 1.32
C LEU A 108 -9.30 -10.27 1.52
N THR A 109 -9.54 -9.83 2.76
CA THR A 109 -10.52 -8.76 3.02
C THR A 109 -10.11 -7.44 2.40
N ALA A 110 -8.82 -7.08 2.44
CA ALA A 110 -8.33 -5.85 1.80
C ALA A 110 -8.43 -5.91 0.28
N LEU A 111 -8.25 -7.09 -0.31
CA LEU A 111 -8.34 -7.30 -1.75
C LEU A 111 -9.80 -7.31 -2.23
N THR A 112 -10.69 -8.04 -1.54
CA THR A 112 -12.04 -8.35 -2.06
C THR A 112 -13.15 -7.61 -1.31
N GLY A 113 -12.84 -6.95 -0.19
CA GLY A 113 -13.84 -6.38 0.70
C GLY A 113 -14.62 -7.41 1.51
N HIS A 114 -14.32 -8.71 1.36
CA HIS A 114 -15.06 -9.80 2.00
C HIS A 114 -14.11 -10.74 2.74
N ALA A 115 -14.39 -10.99 4.03
CA ALA A 115 -13.58 -11.90 4.83
C ALA A 115 -13.72 -13.35 4.32
N PRO A 116 -12.61 -14.09 4.17
CA PRO A 116 -12.65 -15.48 3.76
C PRO A 116 -13.17 -16.38 4.90
N ARG A 117 -13.65 -17.58 4.55
CA ARG A 117 -13.85 -18.66 5.51
C ARG A 117 -12.64 -19.58 5.51
N ILE A 118 -12.11 -19.90 6.67
CA ILE A 118 -10.89 -20.70 6.82
C ILE A 118 -11.18 -21.89 7.73
N LEU A 119 -10.70 -23.06 7.36
CA LEU A 119 -10.74 -24.30 8.13
C LEU A 119 -9.32 -24.88 8.22
N GLU A 120 -8.82 -25.02 9.44
CA GLU A 120 -7.56 -25.69 9.79
C GLU A 120 -7.90 -27.02 10.48
N PRO A 121 -7.72 -28.19 9.84
CA PRO A 121 -8.18 -29.48 10.38
C PRO A 121 -7.57 -29.89 11.73
N GLN A 122 -6.43 -29.29 12.10
CA GLN A 122 -5.77 -29.54 13.39
C GLN A 122 -6.18 -28.53 14.48
N ARG A 123 -7.03 -27.54 14.15
CA ARG A 123 -7.49 -26.52 15.10
C ARG A 123 -8.86 -26.91 15.66
N PRO A 124 -8.97 -27.22 16.97
CA PRO A 124 -10.25 -27.63 17.57
C PRO A 124 -11.37 -26.61 17.41
N LEU A 125 -11.06 -25.31 17.36
CA LEU A 125 -12.03 -24.24 17.18
C LEU A 125 -12.66 -24.18 15.78
N ASP A 126 -12.05 -24.81 14.79
CA ASP A 126 -12.57 -24.91 13.44
C ASP A 126 -13.38 -26.19 13.21
N THR A 127 -13.28 -27.13 14.16
CA THR A 127 -13.79 -28.49 14.02
C THR A 127 -14.94 -28.74 14.99
N GLY A 128 -15.92 -29.54 14.57
CA GLY A 128 -16.94 -30.03 15.49
C GLY A 128 -16.37 -31.10 16.44
N SER A 129 -17.02 -31.29 17.59
CA SER A 129 -16.81 -32.45 18.47
C SER A 129 -18.06 -33.33 18.49
N TYR A 130 -17.94 -34.60 18.86
CA TYR A 130 -19.12 -35.42 19.19
C TYR A 130 -19.63 -35.07 20.60
N GLY A 131 -20.92 -34.78 20.75
CA GLY A 131 -21.60 -34.48 22.03
C GLY A 131 -21.59 -33.02 22.53
N GLY A 132 -20.92 -32.08 21.85
CA GLY A 132 -21.01 -30.62 22.05
C GLY A 132 -22.24 -29.89 21.45
N PRO A 133 -22.32 -28.55 21.55
CA PRO A 133 -23.39 -27.74 20.97
C PRO A 133 -23.24 -27.53 19.44
N LEU A 134 -24.36 -27.39 18.72
CA LEU A 134 -24.43 -27.20 17.24
C LEU A 134 -23.98 -28.41 16.39
N ILE A 135 -24.20 -29.65 16.87
CA ILE A 135 -23.83 -30.87 16.14
C ILE A 135 -25.02 -31.40 15.36
N GLU A 136 -25.01 -31.12 14.06
CA GLU A 136 -25.83 -31.87 13.11
C GLU A 136 -25.01 -32.06 11.82
N TYR A 137 -25.26 -33.16 11.11
CA TYR A 137 -24.66 -33.35 9.79
C TYR A 137 -25.06 -32.20 8.87
N GLY A 138 -24.07 -31.42 8.42
CA GLY A 138 -24.29 -30.31 7.48
C GLY A 138 -24.69 -28.98 8.11
N LEU A 139 -24.68 -28.84 9.45
CA LEU A 139 -25.10 -27.60 10.12
C LEU A 139 -23.94 -26.61 10.36
N ALA A 140 -22.89 -27.04 11.06
CA ALA A 140 -21.74 -26.18 11.37
C ALA A 140 -20.46 -26.97 11.70
N GLY A 141 -19.30 -26.36 11.43
CA GLY A 141 -17.98 -26.92 11.74
C GLY A 141 -17.43 -27.89 10.68
N GLY A 142 -16.10 -27.99 10.60
CA GLY A 142 -15.45 -29.01 9.77
C GLY A 142 -15.09 -30.27 10.54
N TYR A 143 -14.70 -31.32 9.81
CA TYR A 143 -14.09 -32.50 10.40
C TYR A 143 -12.60 -32.27 10.60
N GLY A 144 -12.14 -32.46 11.85
CA GLY A 144 -10.72 -32.39 12.16
C GLY A 144 -9.95 -33.60 11.65
N SER A 145 -8.67 -33.42 11.37
CA SER A 145 -7.79 -34.52 10.95
C SER A 145 -6.34 -34.25 11.36
N MET A 146 -5.75 -35.19 12.11
CA MET A 146 -4.33 -35.20 12.41
C MET A 146 -3.47 -35.71 11.24
N LEU A 147 -4.10 -36.29 10.21
CA LEU A 147 -3.44 -36.79 9.00
C LEU A 147 -3.22 -35.71 7.93
N LEU A 148 -3.72 -34.49 8.15
CA LEU A 148 -3.55 -33.34 7.27
C LEU A 148 -2.68 -32.25 7.93
N PRO A 149 -1.42 -32.55 8.31
CA PRO A 149 -0.53 -31.54 8.86
C PRO A 149 -0.18 -30.51 7.79
N TYR A 150 0.01 -29.25 8.21
CA TYR A 150 0.40 -28.15 7.33
C TYR A 150 -0.60 -27.86 6.18
N GLN A 151 -1.88 -28.19 6.38
CA GLN A 151 -2.94 -27.91 5.41
C GLN A 151 -4.02 -27.01 6.00
N ALA A 152 -4.54 -26.11 5.17
CA ALA A 152 -5.72 -25.30 5.46
C ALA A 152 -6.65 -25.27 4.24
N PHE A 153 -7.94 -25.16 4.48
CA PHE A 153 -8.96 -25.00 3.46
C PHE A 153 -9.57 -23.61 3.56
N VAL A 154 -9.55 -22.88 2.45
CA VAL A 154 -9.96 -21.47 2.37
C VAL A 154 -11.07 -21.34 1.34
N THR A 155 -12.20 -20.79 1.76
CA THR A 155 -13.18 -20.22 0.84
C THR A 155 -12.92 -18.73 0.73
N ALA A 156 -12.42 -18.30 -0.43
CA ALA A 156 -12.26 -16.89 -0.77
C ALA A 156 -13.48 -16.42 -1.58
N PHE A 157 -13.80 -15.13 -1.49
CA PHE A 157 -14.94 -14.54 -2.17
C PHE A 157 -14.46 -13.50 -3.17
N ARG A 158 -15.05 -13.48 -4.36
CA ARG A 158 -14.85 -12.39 -5.32
C ARG A 158 -15.42 -11.09 -4.75
N PRO A 159 -14.85 -9.92 -5.07
CA PRO A 159 -15.42 -8.67 -4.64
C PRO A 159 -16.82 -8.47 -5.19
N ALA A 160 -17.68 -7.84 -4.39
CA ALA A 160 -18.95 -7.31 -4.89
C ALA A 160 -18.65 -6.32 -6.04
N GLY A 161 -19.17 -6.61 -7.24
CA GLY A 161 -18.91 -5.78 -8.41
C GLY A 161 -19.38 -4.35 -8.21
N THR A 162 -18.56 -3.37 -8.59
CA THR A 162 -18.90 -1.94 -8.55
C THR A 162 -19.70 -1.47 -9.77
N GLY A 163 -20.09 -2.40 -10.65
CA GLY A 163 -20.72 -2.11 -11.93
C GLY A 163 -19.71 -1.63 -12.98
N ILE A 164 -20.22 -1.26 -14.16
CA ILE A 164 -19.42 -0.63 -15.21
C ILE A 164 -19.69 0.88 -15.14
N PRO A 165 -18.66 1.74 -15.03
CA PRO A 165 -18.86 3.18 -14.98
C PRO A 165 -19.68 3.68 -16.17
N TYR A 166 -20.64 4.56 -15.90
CA TYR A 166 -21.54 5.16 -16.91
C TYR A 166 -22.43 4.19 -17.68
N VAL A 167 -22.47 2.91 -17.28
CA VAL A 167 -23.39 1.91 -17.84
C VAL A 167 -24.46 1.58 -16.81
N ALA A 168 -25.70 1.61 -17.26
CA ALA A 168 -26.88 1.34 -16.49
C ALA A 168 -26.98 -0.13 -16.10
N GLY A 169 -27.49 -0.39 -14.88
CA GLY A 169 -27.83 -1.76 -14.45
C GLY A 169 -29.01 -2.33 -15.24
N TYR A 170 -29.16 -3.65 -15.22
CA TYR A 170 -30.32 -4.29 -15.83
C TYR A 170 -31.62 -3.84 -15.13
N GLY A 171 -32.63 -3.45 -15.90
CA GLY A 171 -33.93 -3.02 -15.39
C GLY A 171 -34.06 -1.54 -15.05
N THR A 172 -33.03 -0.71 -15.29
CA THR A 172 -33.15 0.75 -15.18
C THR A 172 -33.64 1.37 -16.50
N PRO A 173 -34.57 2.36 -16.47
CA PRO A 173 -35.19 2.94 -17.67
C PRO A 173 -34.35 4.10 -18.25
N ASN A 174 -33.11 3.80 -18.64
CA ASN A 174 -32.11 4.75 -19.16
C ASN A 174 -31.67 4.39 -20.59
N SER A 175 -32.56 3.72 -21.32
CA SER A 175 -32.44 3.43 -22.76
C SER A 175 -33.63 4.02 -23.53
N GLY A 176 -33.35 4.77 -24.60
CA GLY A 176 -34.36 5.35 -25.48
C GLY A 176 -33.82 5.56 -26.90
N TYR A 177 -34.63 5.28 -27.91
CA TYR A 177 -34.23 5.47 -29.31
C TYR A 177 -34.03 6.96 -29.62
N GLY A 178 -32.86 7.33 -30.14
CA GLY A 178 -32.55 8.72 -30.51
C GLY A 178 -32.18 9.65 -29.34
N GLN A 179 -31.91 9.13 -28.13
CA GLN A 179 -31.44 9.92 -26.99
C GLN A 179 -30.11 9.38 -26.44
N ALA A 180 -29.35 10.23 -25.73
CA ALA A 180 -28.18 9.79 -25.00
C ALA A 180 -28.59 8.71 -23.98
N SER A 181 -27.97 7.55 -24.05
CA SER A 181 -28.33 6.35 -23.30
C SER A 181 -27.11 5.83 -22.53
N GLN A 182 -27.37 5.24 -21.35
CA GLN A 182 -26.37 4.49 -20.59
C GLN A 182 -26.55 2.98 -20.76
N ALA A 183 -27.42 2.54 -21.68
CA ALA A 183 -27.62 1.13 -21.98
C ALA A 183 -26.57 0.63 -22.96
N GLU A 184 -25.74 -0.31 -22.51
CA GLU A 184 -24.68 -0.92 -23.30
C GLU A 184 -24.63 -2.43 -23.00
N LEU A 185 -24.17 -3.22 -23.98
CA LEU A 185 -23.85 -4.62 -23.75
C LEU A 185 -22.58 -4.71 -22.90
N ALA A 186 -22.77 -5.01 -21.62
CA ALA A 186 -21.69 -5.16 -20.67
C ALA A 186 -20.70 -6.26 -21.08
N SER A 187 -19.41 -5.95 -20.99
CA SER A 187 -18.30 -6.90 -21.13
C SER A 187 -17.43 -6.85 -19.88
N ILE A 188 -16.83 -7.99 -19.52
CA ILE A 188 -15.91 -8.09 -18.37
C ILE A 188 -14.72 -7.14 -18.50
N ARG A 189 -14.33 -6.78 -19.73
CA ARG A 189 -13.24 -5.83 -20.02
C ARG A 189 -13.59 -4.38 -19.66
N MET A 190 -14.87 -4.09 -19.47
CA MET A 190 -15.36 -2.75 -19.12
C MET A 190 -15.33 -2.51 -17.61
N ILE A 191 -15.10 -3.55 -16.81
CA ILE A 191 -14.89 -3.43 -15.37
C ILE A 191 -13.46 -2.96 -15.14
N GLN A 192 -13.31 -1.75 -14.60
CA GLN A 192 -12.01 -1.21 -14.25
C GLN A 192 -11.55 -1.74 -12.88
N ASN A 193 -10.26 -2.10 -12.78
CA ASN A 193 -9.63 -2.61 -11.54
C ASN A 193 -10.30 -3.87 -10.97
N ALA A 194 -10.83 -4.76 -11.82
CA ALA A 194 -11.38 -6.03 -11.38
C ALA A 194 -10.30 -6.89 -10.70
N VAL A 195 -10.57 -7.34 -9.49
CA VAL A 195 -9.77 -8.39 -8.83
C VAL A 195 -10.07 -9.70 -9.55
N THR A 196 -9.02 -10.33 -10.08
CA THR A 196 -9.11 -11.61 -10.76
C THR A 196 -8.93 -12.77 -9.78
N ASP A 197 -9.34 -13.97 -10.17
CA ASP A 197 -9.07 -15.19 -9.40
C ASP A 197 -7.55 -15.39 -9.21
N ALA A 198 -6.73 -15.00 -10.19
CA ALA A 198 -5.28 -15.04 -10.09
C ALA A 198 -4.75 -14.09 -9.00
N ASP A 199 -5.36 -12.91 -8.83
CA ASP A 199 -5.00 -11.98 -7.75
C ASP A 199 -5.30 -12.58 -6.37
N ILE A 200 -6.41 -13.33 -6.24
CA ILE A 200 -6.76 -14.05 -5.01
C ILE A 200 -5.70 -15.11 -4.69
N TYR A 201 -5.32 -15.94 -5.67
CA TYR A 201 -4.26 -16.94 -5.45
C TYR A 201 -2.92 -16.30 -5.10
N ALA A 202 -2.51 -15.26 -5.83
CA ALA A 202 -1.27 -14.53 -5.56
C ALA A 202 -1.27 -13.89 -4.16
N ALA A 203 -2.40 -13.36 -3.74
CA ALA A 203 -2.59 -12.81 -2.39
C ALA A 203 -2.42 -13.88 -1.31
N ILE A 204 -3.01 -15.07 -1.48
CA ILE A 204 -2.83 -16.21 -0.55
C ILE A 204 -1.36 -16.64 -0.51
N ASP A 205 -0.73 -16.80 -1.66
CA ASP A 205 0.67 -17.22 -1.76
C ASP A 205 1.63 -16.20 -1.13
N SER A 206 1.32 -14.90 -1.19
CA SER A 206 2.12 -13.83 -0.58
C SER A 206 2.13 -13.84 0.95
N VAL A 207 1.23 -14.61 1.58
CA VAL A 207 1.06 -14.60 3.06
C VAL A 207 1.06 -15.97 3.69
N LYS A 208 0.94 -17.05 2.92
CA LYS A 208 0.90 -18.40 3.49
C LYS A 208 2.25 -18.76 4.13
N PRO A 209 2.25 -19.55 5.22
CA PRO A 209 3.49 -20.10 5.75
C PRO A 209 4.18 -20.99 4.71
N ALA A 210 5.51 -20.92 4.64
CA ALA A 210 6.28 -21.81 3.77
C ALA A 210 6.04 -23.28 4.15
N GLY A 211 6.02 -24.18 3.15
CA GLY A 211 5.81 -25.61 3.36
C GLY A 211 4.37 -26.01 3.73
N THR A 212 3.40 -25.10 3.60
CA THR A 212 1.98 -25.39 3.81
C THR A 212 1.21 -25.48 2.49
N ILE A 213 0.11 -26.23 2.50
CA ILE A 213 -0.85 -26.31 1.40
C ILE A 213 -2.12 -25.58 1.82
N VAL A 214 -2.51 -24.57 1.04
CA VAL A 214 -3.74 -23.81 1.24
C VAL A 214 -4.70 -24.15 0.09
N TRP A 215 -5.60 -25.10 0.32
CA TRP A 215 -6.63 -25.48 -0.65
C TRP A 215 -7.65 -24.35 -0.74
N THR A 216 -7.86 -23.82 -1.95
CA THR A 216 -8.69 -22.62 -2.13
C THR A 216 -9.90 -22.93 -3.01
N HIS A 217 -11.07 -22.57 -2.51
CA HIS A 217 -12.33 -22.54 -3.25
C HIS A 217 -12.77 -21.08 -3.41
N ILE A 218 -12.97 -20.63 -4.65
CA ILE A 218 -13.38 -19.23 -4.93
C ILE A 218 -14.89 -19.21 -5.18
N SER A 219 -15.60 -18.42 -4.39
CA SER A 219 -17.05 -18.23 -4.46
C SER A 219 -17.41 -16.77 -4.74
N ASN A 220 -18.71 -16.50 -4.91
CA ASN A 220 -19.27 -15.15 -5.07
C ASN A 220 -19.93 -14.70 -3.77
#